data_AF-A0AA88QPB4-F1
#
_entry.id   AF-A0AA88QPB4-F1
#
_cell.length_a   1.000
_cell.length_b   1.000
_cell.length_c   1.000
_cell.angle_alpha   90.00
_cell.angle_beta   90.00
_cell.angle_gamma   90.00
#
_symmetry.space_group_name_H-M   'P 1'
#
loop_
_entity.id
_entity.type
_entity.pdbx_description
1 polymer ?
#
loop_
_entity_poly.entity_id
_entity_poly.type
_entity_poly.pdbx_seq_one_letter_code
_entity_poly.pdbx_strand_id
1 'polypeptide(L)'
;VFRSIDSNSVKGFPDDPRDATTRNLVCGKNLLVDMSIHTAYVTAIRAAQHYIYIENQYFIGSSYNWTSFPKLGANNLIPMEIALKIANKIRANERFSAYVVIPMWPEGVPTDVVTQRILFWQHNTMKMMYEVIYMALVEAGLQEIYEPQDYLVFFCLGNREAQDGDGTSIARNFTATNTPEAKSRNSRRLMIYVHSKGMVVDDEYVILGSANINQRSLDGARDTEIAMGAYQPHHTWARKQSSPHGQIYGYRKSLWAEHIGDLEECFEQPESLECMRRVRLLSELNWKQYAAEEVTEMKGHLLKYPVEVDRKGNVNPLPGCETFPDVGGSIVGGLGKYLSVIQERGDNLTI
;
A
#
# COMPACT_ATOMS: atom_id res chain seq x y z
N VAL A 1 -14.83 -16.85 -0.76
CA VAL A 1 -15.36 -15.57 -0.26
C VAL A 1 -14.93 -15.44 1.19
N PHE A 2 -14.51 -14.26 1.59
CA PHE A 2 -13.97 -13.94 2.91
C PHE A 2 -14.66 -12.69 3.44
N ARG A 3 -14.75 -12.54 4.76
CA ARG A 3 -15.37 -11.40 5.42
C ARG A 3 -14.58 -10.91 6.63
N SER A 4 -14.83 -9.66 6.98
CA SER A 4 -14.63 -9.10 8.32
C SER A 4 -16.02 -8.77 8.83
N ILE A 5 -16.58 -9.56 9.75
CA ILE A 5 -17.95 -9.34 10.24
C ILE A 5 -18.17 -10.00 11.61
N ASP A 6 -18.98 -9.39 12.46
CA ASP A 6 -19.32 -9.93 13.78
C ASP A 6 -20.77 -10.47 13.88
N SER A 7 -21.07 -11.15 14.98
CA SER A 7 -22.39 -11.71 15.28
C SER A 7 -23.52 -10.68 15.42
N ASN A 8 -23.21 -9.39 15.58
CA ASN A 8 -24.25 -8.35 15.60
C ASN A 8 -24.72 -7.99 14.19
N SER A 9 -23.84 -8.17 13.21
CA SER A 9 -24.03 -7.72 11.84
C SER A 9 -24.52 -8.83 10.90
N VAL A 10 -24.57 -10.09 11.37
CA VAL A 10 -24.99 -11.25 10.57
C VAL A 10 -25.79 -12.27 11.38
N LYS A 11 -26.82 -12.86 10.75
CA LYS A 11 -27.58 -13.98 11.32
C LYS A 11 -26.93 -15.32 10.96
N GLY A 12 -27.08 -16.32 11.84
CA GLY A 12 -26.67 -17.70 11.58
C GLY A 12 -25.22 -18.04 11.96
N PHE A 13 -24.57 -17.18 12.74
CA PHE A 13 -23.42 -17.61 13.56
C PHE A 13 -23.90 -18.57 14.66
N PRO A 14 -23.06 -19.53 15.10
CA PRO A 14 -23.46 -20.46 16.14
C PRO A 14 -23.64 -19.71 17.47
N ASP A 15 -24.59 -20.15 18.30
CA ASP A 15 -24.78 -19.56 19.62
C ASP A 15 -23.74 -20.08 20.63
N ASP A 16 -23.22 -21.29 20.42
CA ASP A 16 -22.19 -21.90 21.27
C ASP A 16 -20.77 -21.50 20.80
N PRO A 17 -19.97 -20.82 21.64
CA PRO A 17 -18.57 -20.49 21.34
C PRO A 17 -17.69 -21.70 20.98
N ARG A 18 -18.04 -22.90 21.44
CA ARG A 18 -17.31 -24.14 21.12
C ARG A 18 -17.43 -24.51 19.64
N ASP A 19 -18.57 -24.20 19.03
CA ASP A 19 -18.82 -24.45 17.61
C ASP A 19 -18.20 -23.36 16.72
N ALA A 20 -17.91 -22.19 17.28
CA ALA A 20 -17.34 -21.05 16.57
C ALA A 20 -15.99 -21.38 15.92
N THR A 21 -15.09 -22.05 16.65
CA THR A 21 -13.76 -22.42 16.14
C THR A 21 -13.82 -23.37 14.95
N THR A 22 -14.79 -24.31 14.93
CA THR A 22 -14.98 -25.22 13.79
C THR A 22 -15.39 -24.50 12.50
N ARG A 23 -15.92 -23.28 12.63
CA ARG A 23 -16.30 -22.39 11.52
C ARG A 23 -15.27 -21.29 11.25
N ASN A 24 -14.07 -21.41 11.84
CA ASN A 24 -13.00 -20.40 11.77
C ASN A 24 -13.41 -19.02 12.31
N LEU A 25 -14.37 -18.98 13.24
CA LEU A 25 -14.74 -17.76 13.96
C LEU A 25 -13.90 -17.62 15.22
N VAL A 26 -13.56 -16.38 15.55
CA VAL A 26 -12.81 -16.01 16.76
C VAL A 26 -13.77 -15.46 17.81
N CYS A 27 -13.56 -15.80 19.07
CA CYS A 27 -14.32 -15.24 20.19
C CYS A 27 -13.67 -13.92 20.63
N GLY A 28 -14.33 -12.79 20.34
CA GLY A 28 -14.02 -11.48 20.90
C GLY A 28 -14.63 -11.28 22.29
N LYS A 29 -14.66 -10.03 22.78
CA LYS A 29 -15.37 -9.67 24.02
C LYS A 29 -16.88 -9.78 23.78
N ASN A 30 -17.45 -10.93 24.12
CA ASN A 30 -18.88 -11.26 24.00
C ASN A 30 -19.44 -11.31 22.56
N LEU A 31 -18.57 -11.43 21.54
CA LEU A 31 -18.98 -11.48 20.13
C LEU A 31 -18.23 -12.59 19.41
N LEU A 32 -18.89 -13.23 18.45
CA LEU A 32 -18.23 -14.09 17.48
C LEU A 32 -17.84 -13.26 16.27
N VAL A 33 -16.60 -13.42 15.81
CA VAL A 33 -15.99 -12.57 14.79
C VAL A 33 -15.45 -13.45 13.66
N ASP A 34 -15.85 -13.16 12.44
CA ASP A 34 -15.25 -13.67 11.21
C ASP A 34 -14.15 -12.69 10.79
N MET A 35 -12.89 -13.13 10.83
CA MET A 35 -11.73 -12.38 10.34
C MET A 35 -11.10 -13.06 9.12
N SER A 36 -11.90 -13.78 8.33
CA SER A 36 -11.39 -14.59 7.22
C SER A 36 -10.71 -13.76 6.12
N ILE A 37 -10.99 -12.46 5.99
CA ILE A 37 -10.21 -11.58 5.08
C ILE A 37 -8.76 -11.48 5.54
N HIS A 38 -8.52 -11.17 6.82
CA HIS A 38 -7.17 -11.11 7.38
C HIS A 38 -6.45 -12.45 7.19
N THR A 39 -7.11 -13.55 7.56
CA THR A 39 -6.56 -14.91 7.40
C THR A 39 -6.22 -15.22 5.94
N ALA A 40 -7.06 -14.80 4.98
CA ALA A 40 -6.83 -15.01 3.56
C ALA A 40 -5.61 -14.23 3.06
N TYR A 41 -5.46 -12.96 3.44
CA TYR A 41 -4.27 -12.17 3.13
C TYR A 41 -3.00 -12.81 3.71
N VAL A 42 -3.00 -13.16 5.00
CA VAL A 42 -1.85 -13.81 5.67
C VAL A 42 -1.49 -15.11 4.97
N THR A 43 -2.48 -15.94 4.64
CA THR A 43 -2.26 -17.22 3.95
C THR A 43 -1.65 -17.02 2.57
N ALA A 44 -2.18 -16.07 1.78
CA ALA A 44 -1.68 -15.77 0.45
C ALA A 44 -0.24 -15.22 0.49
N ILE A 45 0.07 -14.30 1.43
CA ILE A 45 1.43 -13.77 1.61
C ILE A 45 2.41 -14.87 1.99
N ARG A 46 2.03 -15.75 2.93
CA ARG A 46 2.87 -16.88 3.34
C ARG A 46 3.11 -17.88 2.20
N ALA A 47 2.12 -18.09 1.34
CA ALA A 47 2.22 -18.97 0.18
C ALA A 47 3.06 -18.37 -0.97
N ALA A 48 3.17 -17.04 -1.05
CA ALA A 48 3.89 -16.34 -2.12
C ALA A 48 5.34 -16.84 -2.30
N GLN A 49 5.73 -17.06 -3.55
CA GLN A 49 7.03 -17.60 -3.94
C GLN A 49 7.89 -16.61 -4.73
N HIS A 50 7.28 -15.76 -5.55
CA HIS A 50 7.97 -14.92 -6.52
C HIS A 50 7.75 -13.44 -6.23
N TYR A 51 6.51 -12.98 -6.16
CA TYR A 51 6.22 -11.59 -5.88
C TYR A 51 4.81 -11.34 -5.37
N ILE A 52 4.61 -10.15 -4.80
CA ILE A 52 3.30 -9.63 -4.40
C ILE A 52 3.12 -8.24 -5.02
N TYR A 53 1.94 -7.97 -5.57
CA TYR A 53 1.51 -6.65 -6.02
C TYR A 53 0.22 -6.25 -5.29
N ILE A 54 0.23 -5.12 -4.60
CA ILE A 54 -0.89 -4.63 -3.79
C ILE A 54 -1.30 -3.24 -4.27
N GLU A 55 -2.60 -3.03 -4.42
CA GLU A 55 -3.17 -1.69 -4.46
C GLU A 55 -4.15 -1.53 -3.31
N ASN A 56 -3.92 -0.56 -2.42
CA ASN A 56 -4.77 -0.37 -1.27
C ASN A 56 -4.90 1.10 -0.87
N GLN A 57 -6.08 1.53 -0.43
CA GLN A 57 -6.30 2.90 0.07
C GLN A 57 -5.53 3.20 1.36
N TYR A 58 -5.34 2.20 2.22
CA TYR A 58 -4.55 2.32 3.44
C TYR A 58 -3.53 1.21 3.53
N PHE A 59 -2.37 1.51 4.12
CA PHE A 59 -1.34 0.53 4.41
C PHE A 59 -0.74 0.78 5.79
N ILE A 60 -1.42 0.27 6.82
CA ILE A 60 -1.12 0.52 8.23
C ILE A 60 -1.32 -0.77 9.01
N GLY A 61 -0.34 -1.17 9.80
CA GLY A 61 -0.52 -2.35 10.65
C GLY A 61 0.75 -2.81 11.33
N SER A 62 0.58 -3.90 12.06
CA SER A 62 1.63 -4.53 12.87
C SER A 62 2.27 -3.56 13.86
N SER A 63 1.45 -2.71 14.51
CA SER A 63 1.94 -1.66 15.41
C SER A 63 2.72 -2.20 16.60
N TYR A 64 2.48 -3.46 16.99
CA TYR A 64 3.24 -4.13 18.06
C TYR A 64 4.75 -4.19 17.79
N ASN A 65 5.20 -4.04 16.54
CA ASN A 65 6.60 -4.02 16.15
C ASN A 65 7.09 -2.64 15.69
N TRP A 66 6.32 -1.58 15.92
CA TRP A 66 6.80 -0.22 15.70
C TRP A 66 7.72 0.19 16.86
N THR A 67 8.80 0.89 16.56
CA THR A 67 9.72 1.45 17.56
C THR A 67 9.02 2.47 18.48
N SER A 68 7.94 3.08 17.99
CA SER A 68 7.08 3.99 18.75
C SER A 68 5.64 3.49 18.78
N PHE A 69 4.92 3.75 19.88
CA PHE A 69 3.51 3.37 20.07
C PHE A 69 3.18 1.86 19.92
N PRO A 70 3.94 0.92 20.51
CA PRO A 70 3.68 -0.52 20.36
C PRO A 70 2.31 -0.98 20.90
N LYS A 71 1.70 -0.18 21.78
CA LYS A 71 0.38 -0.44 22.38
C LYS A 71 -0.80 0.21 21.64
N LEU A 72 -0.58 0.75 20.43
CA LEU A 72 -1.62 1.46 19.67
C LEU A 72 -2.78 0.57 19.24
N GLY A 73 -2.53 -0.73 19.00
CA GLY A 73 -3.58 -1.71 18.69
C GLY A 73 -3.90 -1.88 17.21
N ALA A 74 -3.04 -1.42 16.30
CA ALA A 74 -3.10 -1.75 14.87
C ALA A 74 -2.43 -3.12 14.63
N ASN A 75 -3.00 -4.18 15.20
CA ASN A 75 -2.36 -5.50 15.31
C ASN A 75 -2.54 -6.42 14.09
N ASN A 76 -3.17 -5.96 13.01
CA ASN A 76 -3.23 -6.73 11.77
C ASN A 76 -1.81 -7.12 11.31
N LEU A 77 -1.68 -8.31 10.71
CA LEU A 77 -0.38 -8.93 10.47
C LEU A 77 0.19 -8.61 9.08
N ILE A 78 -0.58 -7.92 8.23
CA ILE A 78 -0.28 -7.85 6.79
C ILE A 78 1.08 -7.21 6.50
N PRO A 79 1.44 -6.03 7.07
CA PRO A 79 2.77 -5.46 6.86
C PRO A 79 3.91 -6.36 7.36
N MET A 80 3.76 -6.96 8.54
CA MET A 80 4.80 -7.82 9.10
C MET A 80 4.98 -9.12 8.30
N GLU A 81 3.90 -9.75 7.84
CA GLU A 81 3.97 -10.97 7.03
C GLU A 81 4.69 -10.71 5.69
N ILE A 82 4.48 -9.55 5.06
CA ILE A 82 5.20 -9.15 3.84
C ILE A 82 6.69 -8.95 4.16
N ALA A 83 7.02 -8.21 5.22
CA ALA A 83 8.41 -7.97 5.61
C ALA A 83 9.15 -9.27 5.96
N LEU A 84 8.51 -10.17 6.70
CA LEU A 84 9.05 -11.48 7.04
C LEU A 84 9.16 -12.41 5.82
N LYS A 85 8.21 -12.37 4.88
CA LYS A 85 8.31 -13.11 3.62
C LYS A 85 9.56 -12.68 2.86
N ILE A 86 9.78 -11.38 2.69
CA ILE A 86 10.98 -10.83 2.04
C ILE A 86 12.23 -11.24 2.82
N ALA A 87 12.27 -11.03 4.14
CA ALA A 87 13.42 -11.39 4.97
C ALA A 87 13.78 -12.88 4.86
N ASN A 88 12.78 -13.76 4.82
CA ASN A 88 13.00 -15.20 4.66
C ASN A 88 13.55 -15.54 3.27
N LYS A 89 13.06 -14.89 2.21
CA LYS A 89 13.59 -15.06 0.85
C LYS A 89 15.04 -14.57 0.74
N ILE A 90 15.36 -13.42 1.36
CA ILE A 90 16.74 -12.92 1.47
C ILE A 90 17.66 -13.94 2.16
N ARG A 91 17.27 -14.46 3.33
CA ARG A 91 18.06 -15.46 4.08
C ARG A 91 18.24 -16.76 3.31
N ALA A 92 17.25 -17.13 2.48
CA ALA A 92 17.34 -18.28 1.58
C ALA A 92 18.13 -18.01 0.30
N ASN A 93 18.62 -16.77 0.09
CA ASN A 93 19.23 -16.31 -1.15
C ASN A 93 18.31 -16.52 -2.39
N GLU A 94 17.00 -16.37 -2.18
CA GLU A 94 15.98 -16.45 -3.22
C GLU A 94 15.48 -15.04 -3.55
N ARG A 95 15.21 -14.79 -4.84
CA ARG A 95 14.61 -13.51 -5.24
C ARG A 95 13.13 -13.46 -4.91
N PHE A 96 12.70 -12.26 -4.51
CA PHE A 96 11.33 -11.92 -4.23
C PHE A 96 11.15 -10.41 -4.34
N SER A 97 9.98 -9.96 -4.81
CA SER A 97 9.65 -8.53 -4.89
C SER A 97 8.24 -8.24 -4.34
N ALA A 98 8.09 -7.12 -3.65
CA ALA A 98 6.80 -6.60 -3.21
C ALA A 98 6.61 -5.17 -3.72
N TYR A 99 5.49 -4.96 -4.41
CA TYR A 99 5.08 -3.69 -4.98
C TYR A 99 3.80 -3.23 -4.27
N VAL A 100 3.80 -2.03 -3.70
CA VAL A 100 2.65 -1.50 -2.97
C VAL A 100 2.25 -0.14 -3.54
N VAL A 101 1.05 -0.04 -4.08
CA VAL A 101 0.47 1.21 -4.58
C VAL A 101 -0.59 1.71 -3.59
N ILE A 102 -0.39 2.92 -3.09
CA ILE A 102 -1.25 3.58 -2.09
C ILE A 102 -1.57 5.00 -2.57
N PRO A 103 -2.64 5.66 -2.08
CA PRO A 103 -2.90 7.03 -2.48
C PRO A 103 -1.79 7.95 -1.94
N MET A 104 -1.53 9.06 -2.63
CA MET A 104 -0.49 10.01 -2.22
C MET A 104 -0.74 10.50 -0.78
N TRP A 105 -1.99 10.81 -0.47
CA TRP A 105 -2.54 10.98 0.88
C TRP A 105 -3.94 10.36 0.93
N PRO A 106 -4.44 9.95 2.11
CA PRO A 106 -5.81 9.43 2.23
C PRO A 106 -6.84 10.55 1.99
N GLU A 107 -8.04 10.18 1.55
CA GLU A 107 -9.14 11.12 1.29
C GLU A 107 -9.37 12.10 2.45
N GLY A 108 -9.46 13.38 2.10
CA GLY A 108 -9.53 14.49 3.05
C GLY A 108 -8.49 15.57 2.75
N VAL A 109 -8.42 16.57 3.63
CA VAL A 109 -7.44 17.66 3.51
C VAL A 109 -6.08 17.17 4.02
N PRO A 110 -4.99 17.26 3.24
CA PRO A 110 -3.67 16.74 3.63
C PRO A 110 -3.10 17.36 4.90
N THR A 111 -3.43 18.63 5.18
CA THR A 111 -2.95 19.37 6.36
C THR A 111 -3.73 19.04 7.64
N ASP A 112 -4.87 18.36 7.54
CA ASP A 112 -5.72 18.10 8.70
C ASP A 112 -5.10 17.06 9.64
N VAL A 113 -5.36 17.23 10.93
CA VAL A 113 -4.80 16.40 12.00
C VAL A 113 -5.11 14.90 11.79
N VAL A 114 -6.29 14.57 11.29
CA VAL A 114 -6.69 13.18 11.02
C VAL A 114 -5.84 12.57 9.91
N THR A 115 -5.75 13.26 8.76
CA THR A 115 -4.91 12.86 7.62
C THR A 115 -3.44 12.73 8.02
N GLN A 116 -2.93 13.72 8.75
CA GLN A 116 -1.54 13.73 9.23
C GLN A 116 -1.25 12.59 10.20
N ARG A 117 -2.21 12.19 11.05
CA ARG A 117 -2.07 11.01 11.91
C ARG A 117 -2.05 9.71 11.10
N ILE A 118 -2.92 9.57 10.10
CA ILE A 118 -2.93 8.41 9.22
C ILE A 118 -1.57 8.24 8.52
N LEU A 119 -1.04 9.32 7.94
CA LEU A 119 0.26 9.34 7.28
C LEU A 119 1.39 8.98 8.25
N PHE A 120 1.31 9.45 9.50
CA PHE A 120 2.27 9.09 10.54
C PHE A 120 2.26 7.59 10.86
N TRP A 121 1.08 6.97 10.93
CA TRP A 121 0.97 5.51 11.15
C TRP A 121 1.46 4.70 9.96
N GLN A 122 1.18 5.16 8.74
CA GLN A 122 1.72 4.58 7.52
C GLN A 122 3.25 4.68 7.50
N HIS A 123 3.83 5.83 7.86
CA HIS A 123 5.27 6.03 7.94
C HIS A 123 5.93 5.08 8.95
N ASN A 124 5.35 4.90 10.14
CA ASN A 124 5.84 3.93 11.12
C ASN A 124 5.75 2.48 10.62
N THR A 125 4.71 2.16 9.86
CA THR A 125 4.57 0.85 9.20
C THR A 125 5.69 0.64 8.18
N MET A 126 5.93 1.61 7.31
CA MET A 126 7.02 1.54 6.32
C MET A 126 8.39 1.38 6.99
N LYS A 127 8.68 2.18 8.03
CA LYS A 127 9.94 2.10 8.79
C LYS A 127 10.18 0.70 9.34
N MET A 128 9.17 0.14 10.01
CA MET A 128 9.25 -1.20 10.57
C MET A 128 9.56 -2.25 9.49
N MET A 129 8.89 -2.19 8.33
CA MET A 129 9.13 -3.15 7.25
C MET A 129 10.54 -3.04 6.68
N TYR A 130 11.00 -1.82 6.38
CA TYR A 130 12.33 -1.61 5.81
C TYR A 130 13.45 -1.96 6.80
N GLU A 131 13.24 -1.73 8.10
CA GLU A 131 14.16 -2.17 9.16
C GLU A 131 14.30 -3.70 9.17
N VAL A 132 13.19 -4.45 9.14
CA VAL A 132 13.20 -5.92 9.07
C VAL A 132 13.93 -6.43 7.82
N ILE A 133 13.71 -5.81 6.66
CA ILE A 133 14.36 -6.18 5.39
C ILE A 133 15.86 -5.88 5.46
N TYR A 134 16.25 -4.71 5.95
CA TYR A 134 17.66 -4.35 6.08
C TYR A 134 18.41 -5.28 7.05
N MET A 135 17.80 -5.63 8.19
CA MET A 135 18.40 -6.62 9.11
C MET A 135 18.64 -7.97 8.42
N ALA A 136 17.69 -8.44 7.61
CA ALA A 136 17.87 -9.68 6.85
C ALA A 136 19.01 -9.59 5.82
N LEU A 137 19.19 -8.45 5.17
CA LEU A 137 20.34 -8.22 4.27
C LEU A 137 21.67 -8.29 5.03
N VAL A 138 21.75 -7.68 6.22
CA VAL A 138 22.95 -7.72 7.07
C VAL A 138 23.24 -9.15 7.53
N GLU A 139 22.23 -9.87 8.00
CA GLU A 139 22.35 -11.27 8.44
C GLU A 139 22.83 -12.19 7.31
N ALA A 140 22.41 -11.94 6.07
CA ALA A 140 22.83 -12.70 4.89
C ALA A 140 24.16 -12.22 4.28
N GLY A 141 24.73 -11.11 4.75
CA GLY A 141 25.95 -10.51 4.18
C GLY A 141 25.73 -9.85 2.80
N LEU A 142 24.50 -9.43 2.49
CA LEU A 142 24.07 -8.92 1.19
C LEU A 142 23.87 -7.40 1.13
N GLN A 143 24.06 -6.68 2.24
CA GLN A 143 23.82 -5.23 2.36
C GLN A 143 24.69 -4.34 1.46
N GLU A 144 25.84 -4.84 1.02
CA GLU A 144 26.70 -4.13 0.05
C GLU A 144 26.28 -4.41 -1.41
N ILE A 145 25.50 -5.46 -1.65
CA ILE A 145 25.09 -5.91 -2.99
C ILE A 145 23.68 -5.38 -3.32
N TYR A 146 22.76 -5.52 -2.37
CA TYR A 146 21.37 -5.12 -2.51
C TYR A 146 21.01 -4.05 -1.49
N GLU A 147 19.93 -3.33 -1.78
CA GLU A 147 19.30 -2.39 -0.86
C GLU A 147 17.84 -2.78 -0.60
N PRO A 148 17.19 -2.30 0.48
CA PRO A 148 15.82 -2.70 0.80
C PRO A 148 14.81 -2.44 -0.33
N GLN A 149 15.02 -1.38 -1.13
CA GLN A 149 14.20 -1.07 -2.30
C GLN A 149 14.44 -1.97 -3.52
N ASP A 150 15.34 -2.96 -3.45
CA ASP A 150 15.43 -4.06 -4.42
C ASP A 150 14.44 -5.20 -4.09
N TYR A 151 13.70 -5.09 -2.99
CA TYR A 151 12.72 -6.09 -2.53
C TYR A 151 11.34 -5.51 -2.19
N LEU A 152 11.25 -4.28 -1.68
CA LEU A 152 9.98 -3.62 -1.36
C LEU A 152 10.00 -2.18 -1.84
N VAL A 153 9.01 -1.76 -2.64
CA VAL A 153 8.81 -0.35 -3.00
C VAL A 153 7.34 0.05 -2.87
N PHE A 154 7.15 1.26 -2.37
CA PHE A 154 5.87 1.95 -2.29
C PHE A 154 5.75 2.97 -3.42
N PHE A 155 4.56 3.04 -4.01
CA PHE A 155 4.19 3.95 -5.08
C PHE A 155 2.89 4.68 -4.72
N CYS A 156 2.65 5.79 -5.39
CA CYS A 156 1.32 6.39 -5.50
C CYS A 156 1.01 6.71 -6.96
N LEU A 157 -0.22 7.16 -7.24
CA LEU A 157 -0.62 7.54 -8.59
C LEU A 157 -0.85 9.05 -8.68
N GLY A 158 -0.51 9.63 -9.82
CA GLY A 158 -0.76 11.03 -10.13
C GLY A 158 -0.88 11.27 -11.62
N ASN A 159 -1.58 12.34 -11.98
CA ASN A 159 -1.66 12.79 -13.35
C ASN A 159 -1.26 14.26 -13.47
N ARG A 160 -0.80 14.63 -14.66
CA ARG A 160 -0.50 16.01 -15.02
C ARG A 160 -0.77 16.22 -16.51
N GLU A 161 -1.64 17.17 -16.81
CA GLU A 161 -2.15 17.42 -18.16
C GLU A 161 -1.72 18.80 -18.64
N ALA A 162 -1.07 18.86 -19.80
CA ALA A 162 -0.79 20.11 -20.48
C ALA A 162 -2.08 20.86 -20.82
N GLN A 163 -1.96 22.15 -21.13
CA GLN A 163 -3.09 22.93 -21.61
C GLN A 163 -3.34 22.60 -23.08
N ASP A 164 -4.59 22.30 -23.45
CA ASP A 164 -4.95 22.13 -24.85
C ASP A 164 -4.69 23.43 -25.63
N GLY A 165 -4.08 23.29 -26.80
CA GLY A 165 -3.71 24.41 -27.68
C GLY A 165 -4.90 25.16 -28.29
N ASP A 166 -6.13 24.67 -28.10
CA ASP A 166 -7.34 25.28 -28.65
C ASP A 166 -8.04 26.15 -27.59
N GLY A 167 -7.75 27.44 -27.68
CA GLY A 167 -8.15 28.46 -26.71
C GLY A 167 -9.65 28.56 -26.50
N THR A 168 -10.12 28.06 -25.35
CA THR A 168 -11.07 28.82 -24.54
C THR A 168 -10.45 29.01 -23.17
N SER A 169 -9.51 29.96 -23.09
CA SER A 169 -9.17 30.56 -21.82
C SER A 169 -10.45 31.16 -21.24
N ILE A 170 -11.15 30.40 -20.40
CA ILE A 170 -11.89 31.01 -19.31
C ILE A 170 -10.81 31.59 -18.39
N ALA A 171 -10.20 32.67 -18.85
CA ALA A 171 -9.44 33.61 -18.05
C ALA A 171 -10.46 34.28 -17.13
N ARG A 172 -11.02 33.51 -16.19
CA ARG A 172 -11.51 34.08 -14.96
C ARG A 172 -10.29 34.78 -14.38
N ASN A 173 -10.40 36.08 -14.19
CA ASN A 173 -9.44 36.89 -13.46
C ASN A 173 -9.15 36.19 -12.12
N PHE A 174 -8.16 35.31 -12.09
CA PHE A 174 -7.72 34.66 -10.88
C PHE A 174 -6.85 35.69 -10.19
N THR A 175 -7.46 36.44 -9.28
CA THR A 175 -6.70 37.06 -8.20
C THR A 175 -5.80 35.97 -7.61
N ALA A 176 -4.50 36.28 -7.49
CA ALA A 176 -3.48 35.38 -6.96
C ALA A 176 -3.90 34.89 -5.57
N THR A 177 -4.64 33.78 -5.54
CA THR A 177 -5.15 33.17 -4.34
C THR A 177 -4.22 32.02 -4.05
N ASN A 178 -3.52 32.07 -2.92
CA ASN A 178 -2.53 31.07 -2.52
C ASN A 178 -3.19 29.75 -2.04
N THR A 179 -4.36 29.39 -2.59
CA THR A 179 -5.12 28.22 -2.15
C THR A 179 -4.61 26.96 -2.84
N PRO A 180 -4.78 25.78 -2.22
CA PRO A 180 -4.44 24.50 -2.82
C PRO A 180 -5.08 24.27 -4.20
N GLU A 181 -6.33 24.69 -4.39
CA GLU A 181 -7.06 24.51 -5.64
C GLU A 181 -6.49 25.37 -6.76
N ALA A 182 -6.13 26.62 -6.46
CA ALA A 182 -5.52 27.51 -7.43
C ALA A 182 -4.12 27.00 -7.85
N LYS A 183 -3.33 26.54 -6.89
CA LYS A 183 -2.01 25.93 -7.16
C LYS A 183 -2.13 24.70 -8.04
N SER A 184 -3.01 23.75 -7.69
CA SER A 184 -3.22 22.52 -8.46
C SER A 184 -3.72 22.78 -9.88
N ARG A 185 -4.58 23.81 -10.08
CA ARG A 185 -5.00 24.25 -11.41
C ARG A 185 -3.85 24.84 -12.23
N ASN A 186 -2.97 25.60 -11.61
CA ASN A 186 -1.82 26.22 -12.28
C ASN A 186 -0.73 25.21 -12.61
N SER A 187 -0.41 24.32 -11.67
CA SER A 187 0.56 23.22 -11.87
C SER A 187 0.00 22.11 -12.76
N ARG A 188 -1.33 22.08 -12.95
CA ARG A 188 -2.09 21.13 -13.76
C ARG A 188 -1.91 19.68 -13.33
N ARG A 189 -1.65 19.45 -12.05
CA ARG A 189 -1.42 18.11 -11.48
C ARG A 189 -2.35 17.83 -10.31
N LEU A 190 -2.67 16.56 -10.13
CA LEU A 190 -3.31 16.04 -8.93
C LEU A 190 -3.04 14.54 -8.80
N MET A 191 -3.16 13.99 -7.60
CA MET A 191 -3.12 12.53 -7.44
C MET A 191 -4.27 11.88 -8.20
N ILE A 192 -4.00 10.68 -8.74
CA ILE A 192 -5.06 9.73 -9.06
C ILE A 192 -5.31 8.96 -7.77
N TYR A 193 -6.54 9.01 -7.26
CA TYR A 193 -6.82 8.47 -5.95
C TYR A 193 -6.95 6.95 -5.97
N VAL A 194 -6.04 6.26 -5.28
CA VAL A 194 -6.05 4.80 -5.16
C VAL A 194 -7.09 4.40 -4.13
N HIS A 195 -8.29 4.07 -4.60
CA HIS A 195 -9.37 3.51 -3.76
C HIS A 195 -9.44 1.98 -3.84
N SER A 196 -8.54 1.33 -4.60
CA SER A 196 -8.40 -0.12 -4.70
C SER A 196 -8.27 -0.78 -3.32
N LYS A 197 -8.68 -2.04 -3.22
CA LYS A 197 -8.36 -2.95 -2.11
C LYS A 197 -8.11 -4.35 -2.67
N GLY A 198 -6.92 -4.57 -3.19
CA GLY A 198 -6.57 -5.82 -3.85
C GLY A 198 -5.12 -6.22 -3.71
N MET A 199 -4.87 -7.51 -3.94
CA MET A 199 -3.54 -8.12 -3.93
C MET A 199 -3.46 -9.20 -4.99
N VAL A 200 -2.44 -9.15 -5.84
CA VAL A 200 -2.04 -10.21 -6.76
C VAL A 200 -0.80 -10.90 -6.19
N VAL A 201 -0.81 -12.23 -6.21
CA VAL A 201 0.31 -13.07 -5.75
C VAL A 201 0.72 -13.99 -6.89
N ASP A 202 1.99 -13.88 -7.29
CA ASP A 202 2.65 -14.77 -8.25
C ASP A 202 1.94 -14.92 -9.61
N ASP A 203 1.15 -13.92 -10.04
CA ASP A 203 0.23 -13.98 -11.20
C ASP A 203 -0.78 -15.17 -11.19
N GLU A 204 -0.87 -15.89 -10.07
CA GLU A 204 -1.66 -17.11 -9.91
C GLU A 204 -2.92 -16.88 -9.08
N TYR A 205 -2.84 -16.02 -8.07
CA TYR A 205 -3.89 -15.79 -7.10
C TYR A 205 -4.17 -14.31 -6.92
N VAL A 206 -5.44 -13.96 -6.77
CA VAL A 206 -5.88 -12.58 -6.53
C VAL A 206 -6.86 -12.52 -5.37
N ILE A 207 -6.73 -11.48 -4.53
CA ILE A 207 -7.75 -11.05 -3.58
C ILE A 207 -8.28 -9.69 -4.03
N LEU A 208 -9.60 -9.54 -4.12
CA LEU A 208 -10.29 -8.27 -4.40
C LEU A 208 -11.45 -8.11 -3.43
N GLY A 209 -11.66 -6.90 -2.89
CA GLY A 209 -12.76 -6.65 -1.97
C GLY A 209 -12.90 -5.21 -1.52
N SER A 210 -13.49 -5.02 -0.35
CA SER A 210 -13.69 -3.71 0.27
C SER A 210 -12.67 -3.39 1.38
N ALA A 211 -12.02 -4.42 1.93
CA ALA A 211 -11.17 -4.29 3.11
C ALA A 211 -9.83 -3.59 2.83
N ASN A 212 -9.61 -2.47 3.51
CA ASN A 212 -8.33 -1.78 3.49
C ASN A 212 -7.26 -2.53 4.31
N ILE A 213 -5.98 -2.26 4.08
CA ILE A 213 -4.91 -2.73 4.96
C ILE A 213 -4.77 -1.75 6.13
N ASN A 214 -5.69 -1.84 7.08
CA ASN A 214 -5.69 -1.15 8.37
C ASN A 214 -6.39 -2.02 9.42
N GLN A 215 -6.44 -1.59 10.68
CA GLN A 215 -7.12 -2.38 11.70
C GLN A 215 -8.64 -2.32 11.51
N ARG A 216 -9.19 -1.15 11.15
CA ARG A 216 -10.62 -0.96 10.90
C ARG A 216 -11.22 -2.05 9.99
N SER A 217 -10.58 -2.36 8.87
CA SER A 217 -11.09 -3.33 7.91
C SER A 217 -10.69 -4.78 8.23
N LEU A 218 -9.57 -5.02 8.94
CA LEU A 218 -9.01 -6.37 9.14
C LEU A 218 -9.26 -6.98 10.52
N ASP A 219 -9.88 -6.23 11.44
CA ASP A 219 -10.19 -6.68 12.81
C ASP A 219 -11.40 -7.63 12.89
N GLY A 220 -12.32 -7.55 11.93
CA GLY A 220 -13.56 -8.34 11.93
C GLY A 220 -14.69 -7.78 12.81
N ALA A 221 -14.37 -7.09 13.90
CA ALA A 221 -15.35 -6.51 14.83
C ALA A 221 -15.42 -4.96 14.77
N ARG A 222 -14.86 -4.36 13.72
CA ARG A 222 -14.91 -2.92 13.45
C ARG A 222 -15.82 -2.66 12.25
N ASP A 223 -15.26 -2.45 11.06
CA ASP A 223 -16.06 -2.32 9.85
C ASP A 223 -16.42 -3.69 9.29
N THR A 224 -17.62 -3.80 8.72
CA THR A 224 -18.05 -4.99 7.99
C THR A 224 -17.51 -4.97 6.58
N GLU A 225 -16.71 -5.96 6.21
CA GLU A 225 -16.04 -6.02 4.91
C GLU A 225 -16.30 -7.35 4.20
N ILE A 226 -16.17 -7.33 2.88
CA ILE A 226 -16.23 -8.53 2.04
C ILE A 226 -15.09 -8.55 1.04
N ALA A 227 -14.53 -9.73 0.81
CA ALA A 227 -13.54 -9.96 -0.24
C ALA A 227 -13.75 -11.32 -0.89
N MET A 228 -13.21 -11.46 -2.09
CA MET A 228 -13.11 -12.71 -2.80
C MET A 228 -11.64 -13.03 -3.05
N GLY A 229 -11.30 -14.32 -3.04
CA GLY A 229 -10.02 -14.81 -3.51
C GLY A 229 -10.23 -15.84 -4.59
N ALA A 230 -9.44 -15.78 -5.65
CA ALA A 230 -9.53 -16.70 -6.77
C ALA A 230 -8.16 -17.00 -7.36
N TYR A 231 -8.09 -18.19 -7.96
CA TYR A 231 -7.03 -18.63 -8.87
C TYR A 231 -7.69 -19.42 -9.99
N GLN A 232 -6.97 -19.59 -11.09
CA GLN A 232 -7.42 -20.45 -12.19
C GLN A 232 -6.69 -21.80 -12.09
N PRO A 233 -7.38 -22.93 -11.83
CA PRO A 233 -6.72 -24.21 -11.54
C PRO A 233 -5.79 -24.73 -12.64
N HIS A 234 -5.94 -24.28 -13.89
CA HIS A 234 -5.09 -24.62 -15.03
C HIS A 234 -3.97 -23.61 -15.30
N HIS A 235 -3.93 -22.49 -14.58
CA HIS A 235 -2.91 -21.44 -14.67
C HIS A 235 -2.27 -21.25 -13.29
N THR A 236 -1.55 -22.28 -12.84
CA THR A 236 -0.79 -22.26 -11.60
C THR A 236 0.66 -22.63 -11.86
N TRP A 237 1.58 -22.13 -11.04
CA TRP A 237 3.00 -22.51 -11.09
C TRP A 237 3.18 -24.01 -10.97
N ALA A 238 2.45 -24.66 -10.06
CA ALA A 238 2.51 -26.11 -9.86
C ALA A 238 2.14 -26.92 -11.11
N ARG A 239 1.22 -26.42 -11.95
CA ARG A 239 0.81 -27.11 -13.20
C ARG A 239 1.60 -26.70 -14.42
N LYS A 240 1.96 -25.43 -14.53
CA LYS A 240 2.65 -24.87 -15.71
C LYS A 240 4.16 -25.07 -15.64
N GLN A 241 4.72 -25.19 -14.43
CA GLN A 241 6.18 -25.21 -14.18
C GLN A 241 6.89 -23.94 -14.72
N SER A 242 6.12 -22.88 -14.93
CA SER A 242 6.53 -21.58 -15.44
C SER A 242 5.51 -20.53 -15.00
N SER A 243 5.80 -19.25 -15.27
CA SER A 243 4.89 -18.14 -14.96
C SER A 243 3.48 -18.39 -15.52
N PRO A 244 2.43 -18.32 -14.69
CA PRO A 244 1.07 -18.63 -15.11
C PRO A 244 0.47 -17.46 -15.90
N HIS A 245 0.46 -17.57 -17.23
CA HIS A 245 -0.19 -16.60 -18.11
C HIS A 245 -1.71 -16.83 -18.18
N GLY A 246 -2.40 -16.59 -17.07
CA GLY A 246 -3.85 -16.60 -16.96
C GLY A 246 -4.48 -15.20 -17.06
N GLN A 247 -5.75 -15.10 -16.66
CA GLN A 247 -6.46 -13.84 -16.51
C GLN A 247 -5.86 -12.96 -15.42
N ILE A 248 -5.31 -13.54 -14.35
CA ILE A 248 -4.67 -12.77 -13.27
C ILE A 248 -3.39 -12.09 -13.78
N TYR A 249 -2.55 -12.81 -14.53
CA TYR A 249 -1.43 -12.22 -15.29
C TYR A 249 -1.88 -11.09 -16.21
N GLY A 250 -2.92 -11.32 -17.03
CA GLY A 250 -3.44 -10.31 -17.95
C GLY A 250 -3.95 -9.07 -17.23
N TYR A 251 -4.68 -9.26 -16.12
CA TYR A 251 -5.17 -8.18 -15.26
C TYR A 251 -4.02 -7.35 -14.69
N ARG A 252 -3.00 -8.01 -14.12
CA ARG A 252 -1.84 -7.33 -13.55
C ARG A 252 -1.01 -6.61 -14.63
N LYS A 253 -0.79 -7.20 -15.81
CA LYS A 253 -0.17 -6.50 -16.97
C LYS A 253 -1.00 -5.29 -17.40
N SER A 254 -2.33 -5.38 -17.42
CA SER A 254 -3.21 -4.27 -17.77
C SER A 254 -3.10 -3.11 -16.79
N LEU A 255 -3.09 -3.39 -15.48
CA LEU A 255 -2.86 -2.37 -14.45
C LEU A 255 -1.47 -1.73 -14.59
N TRP A 256 -0.44 -2.52 -14.87
CA TRP A 256 0.90 -1.98 -15.10
C TRP A 256 0.97 -1.12 -16.36
N ALA A 257 0.28 -1.51 -17.44
CA ALA A 257 0.18 -0.66 -18.63
C ALA A 257 -0.52 0.67 -18.34
N GLU A 258 -1.62 0.65 -17.57
CA GLU A 258 -2.33 1.85 -17.11
C GLU A 258 -1.41 2.75 -16.28
N HIS A 259 -0.74 2.19 -15.27
CA HIS A 259 0.04 2.99 -14.33
C HIS A 259 1.39 3.43 -14.91
N ILE A 260 2.07 2.58 -15.67
CA ILE A 260 3.41 2.88 -16.19
C ILE A 260 3.34 3.64 -17.53
N GLY A 261 2.27 3.44 -18.30
CA GLY A 261 2.09 4.02 -19.63
C GLY A 261 2.76 3.24 -20.76
N ASP A 262 3.38 2.09 -20.46
CA ASP A 262 4.01 1.19 -21.44
C ASP A 262 4.12 -0.24 -20.90
N LEU A 263 4.42 -1.20 -21.78
CA LEU A 263 4.71 -2.59 -21.45
C LEU A 263 6.12 -2.98 -21.90
N GLU A 264 6.94 -3.38 -20.93
CA GLU A 264 8.29 -3.88 -21.18
C GLU A 264 8.40 -5.38 -20.91
N GLU A 265 9.37 -6.03 -21.55
CA GLU A 265 9.65 -7.46 -21.42
C GLU A 265 9.98 -7.85 -19.96
N CYS A 266 10.75 -7.02 -19.26
CA CYS A 266 11.09 -7.28 -17.85
C CYS A 266 9.83 -7.35 -16.94
N PHE A 267 8.70 -6.75 -17.32
CA PHE A 267 7.44 -6.82 -16.56
C PHE A 267 6.75 -8.20 -16.64
N GLU A 268 7.30 -9.14 -17.40
CA GLU A 268 6.90 -10.55 -17.39
C GLU A 268 7.49 -11.33 -16.21
N GLN A 269 8.52 -10.79 -15.55
CA GLN A 269 9.19 -11.38 -14.39
C GLN A 269 9.25 -10.36 -13.22
N PRO A 270 8.13 -10.09 -12.53
CA PRO A 270 8.06 -9.07 -11.48
C PRO A 270 9.00 -9.33 -10.29
N GLU A 271 9.40 -10.56 -10.05
CA GLU A 271 10.38 -10.94 -9.03
C GLU A 271 11.83 -10.59 -9.39
N SER A 272 12.12 -10.34 -10.67
CA SER A 272 13.47 -10.08 -11.16
C SER A 272 14.00 -8.73 -10.65
N LEU A 273 15.34 -8.62 -10.56
CA LEU A 273 16.00 -7.40 -10.08
C LEU A 273 15.86 -6.30 -11.12
N GLU A 274 15.95 -6.71 -12.38
CA GLU A 274 15.76 -5.86 -13.55
C GLU A 274 14.37 -5.21 -13.53
N CYS A 275 13.30 -6.01 -13.40
CA CYS A 275 11.94 -5.48 -13.32
C CYS A 275 11.78 -4.52 -12.15
N MET A 276 12.23 -4.92 -10.95
CA MET A 276 12.10 -4.11 -9.73
C MET A 276 12.77 -2.73 -9.90
N ARG A 277 14.01 -2.71 -10.37
CA ARG A 277 14.77 -1.47 -10.59
C ARG A 277 14.20 -0.67 -11.75
N ARG A 278 13.68 -1.31 -12.81
CA ARG A 278 13.06 -0.63 -13.95
C ARG A 278 11.77 0.09 -13.55
N VAL A 279 10.86 -0.60 -12.87
CA VAL A 279 9.60 0.00 -12.37
C VAL A 279 9.91 1.15 -11.41
N ARG A 280 10.88 0.97 -10.50
CA ARG A 280 11.33 2.03 -9.58
C ARG A 280 11.88 3.25 -10.33
N LEU A 281 12.77 3.03 -11.31
CA LEU A 281 13.33 4.11 -12.13
C LEU A 281 12.25 4.90 -12.89
N LEU A 282 11.30 4.22 -13.52
CA LEU A 282 10.19 4.86 -14.22
C LEU A 282 9.35 5.70 -13.25
N SER A 283 9.06 5.17 -12.06
CA SER A 283 8.32 5.91 -11.03
C SER A 283 9.05 7.15 -10.51
N GLU A 284 10.40 7.13 -10.48
CA GLU A 284 11.24 8.25 -10.10
C GLU A 284 11.28 9.34 -11.18
N LEU A 285 11.32 8.94 -12.45
CA LEU A 285 11.21 9.86 -13.59
C LEU A 285 9.83 10.52 -13.61
N ASN A 286 8.77 9.75 -13.41
CA ASN A 286 7.41 10.27 -13.33
C ASN A 286 7.23 11.20 -12.12
N TRP A 287 7.79 10.89 -10.95
CA TRP A 287 7.77 11.81 -9.80
C TRP A 287 8.48 13.13 -10.11
N LYS A 288 9.66 13.09 -10.74
CA LYS A 288 10.38 14.31 -11.15
C LYS A 288 9.53 15.16 -12.10
N GLN A 289 8.87 14.54 -13.07
CA GLN A 289 7.97 15.23 -14.01
C GLN A 289 6.72 15.79 -13.29
N TYR A 290 6.11 15.01 -12.39
CA TYR A 290 4.96 15.42 -11.60
C TYR A 290 5.30 16.61 -10.70
N ALA A 291 6.46 16.59 -10.04
CA ALA A 291 6.90 17.60 -9.08
C ALA A 291 7.47 18.87 -9.72
N ALA A 292 7.91 18.82 -10.98
CA ALA A 292 8.56 19.94 -11.68
C ALA A 292 7.69 21.22 -11.75
N GLU A 293 8.34 22.38 -11.81
CA GLU A 293 7.65 23.66 -12.03
C GLU A 293 7.02 23.73 -13.43
N GLU A 294 7.75 23.28 -14.45
CA GLU A 294 7.29 23.24 -15.84
C GLU A 294 6.14 22.24 -16.02
N VAL A 295 5.05 22.69 -16.63
CA VAL A 295 3.89 21.86 -16.93
C VAL A 295 4.14 21.06 -18.21
N THR A 296 4.18 19.73 -18.08
CA THR A 296 4.30 18.80 -19.20
C THR A 296 3.30 17.67 -19.05
N GLU A 297 2.87 17.12 -20.18
CA GLU A 297 1.96 15.97 -20.23
C GLU A 297 2.62 14.71 -19.66
N MET A 298 1.96 14.06 -18.71
CA MET A 298 2.41 12.77 -18.17
C MET A 298 1.73 11.61 -18.90
N LYS A 299 2.53 10.65 -19.36
CA LYS A 299 2.03 9.41 -19.97
C LYS A 299 1.87 8.27 -18.97
N GLY A 300 2.71 8.25 -17.94
CA GLY A 300 2.66 7.28 -16.86
C GLY A 300 2.16 7.93 -15.57
N HIS A 301 1.36 7.20 -14.82
CA HIS A 301 0.72 7.65 -13.59
C HIS A 301 1.42 7.14 -12.32
N LEU A 302 2.24 6.10 -12.43
CA LEU A 302 2.97 5.49 -11.31
C LEU A 302 4.08 6.43 -10.84
N LEU A 303 3.98 6.91 -9.62
CA LEU A 303 4.94 7.79 -8.96
C LEU A 303 5.66 7.03 -7.85
N LYS A 304 6.95 7.26 -7.67
CA LYS A 304 7.63 6.86 -6.43
C LYS A 304 6.85 7.48 -5.26
N TYR A 305 6.48 6.70 -4.25
CA TYR A 305 5.93 7.32 -3.04
C TYR A 305 6.98 8.29 -2.49
N PRO A 306 6.62 9.53 -2.08
CA PRO A 306 7.58 10.62 -1.90
C PRO A 306 8.39 10.54 -0.59
N VAL A 307 8.91 9.36 -0.30
CA VAL A 307 9.86 9.06 0.76
C VAL A 307 11.17 8.57 0.16
N GLU A 308 12.26 8.99 0.78
CA GLU A 308 13.57 8.42 0.57
C GLU A 308 13.75 7.23 1.52
N VAL A 309 14.32 6.13 0.99
CA VAL A 309 14.72 4.98 1.80
C VAL A 309 16.20 4.80 1.55
N ASP A 310 17.01 5.01 2.59
CA ASP A 310 18.45 4.83 2.47
C ASP A 310 18.83 3.34 2.41
N ARG A 311 20.11 3.05 2.15
CA ARG A 311 20.63 1.67 2.09
C ARG A 311 20.48 0.90 3.42
N LYS A 312 20.23 1.59 4.53
CA LYS A 312 20.01 1.02 5.87
C LYS A 312 18.53 0.87 6.22
N GLY A 313 17.63 1.15 5.28
CA GLY A 313 16.19 1.05 5.49
C GLY A 313 15.58 2.22 6.27
N ASN A 314 16.31 3.31 6.51
CA ASN A 314 15.74 4.50 7.14
C ASN A 314 14.81 5.21 6.16
N VAL A 315 13.58 5.48 6.59
CA VAL A 315 12.55 6.14 5.78
C VAL A 315 12.46 7.61 6.15
N ASN A 316 12.83 8.49 5.24
CA ASN A 316 12.80 9.95 5.39
C ASN A 316 11.89 10.58 4.33
N PRO A 317 11.42 11.83 4.51
CA PRO A 317 10.85 12.58 3.40
C PRO A 317 11.85 12.66 2.25
N LEU A 318 11.39 12.57 1.00
CA LEU A 318 12.26 12.77 -0.15
C LEU A 318 12.90 14.18 -0.08
N PRO A 319 14.21 14.35 -0.36
CA PRO A 319 14.87 15.65 -0.28
C PRO A 319 14.15 16.73 -1.09
N GLY A 320 13.86 17.88 -0.45
CA GLY A 320 13.09 18.98 -1.06
C GLY A 320 11.58 18.74 -1.17
N CYS A 321 11.07 17.62 -0.64
CA CYS A 321 9.66 17.23 -0.65
C CYS A 321 9.17 16.94 0.78
N GLU A 322 9.23 17.93 1.66
CA GLU A 322 8.75 17.78 3.05
C GLU A 322 7.22 17.76 3.12
N THR A 323 6.56 18.39 2.15
CA THR A 323 5.10 18.48 2.05
C THR A 323 4.60 18.10 0.66
N PHE A 324 3.32 17.71 0.55
CA PHE A 324 2.74 17.36 -0.74
C PHE A 324 2.67 18.58 -1.67
N PRO A 325 3.02 18.43 -2.98
CA PRO A 325 2.99 19.53 -3.92
C PRO A 325 1.59 20.18 -3.98
N ASP A 326 1.55 21.51 -4.02
CA ASP A 326 0.36 22.38 -4.12
C ASP A 326 -0.56 22.40 -2.89
N VAL A 327 -0.72 21.27 -2.20
CA VAL A 327 -1.71 21.07 -1.14
C VAL A 327 -1.13 21.12 0.28
N GLY A 328 0.19 21.03 0.43
CA GLY A 328 0.86 21.05 1.73
C GLY A 328 0.63 19.77 2.55
N GLY A 329 0.86 19.85 3.87
CA GLY A 329 0.80 18.70 4.78
C GLY A 329 2.07 17.86 4.72
N SER A 330 2.59 17.43 5.87
CA SER A 330 3.82 16.64 5.95
C SER A 330 3.62 15.28 5.28
N ILE A 331 4.57 14.87 4.45
CA ILE A 331 4.53 13.56 3.77
C ILE A 331 4.64 12.40 4.77
N VAL A 332 5.45 12.57 5.81
CA VAL A 332 5.61 11.58 6.89
C VAL A 332 4.55 11.73 7.99
N GLY A 333 3.59 12.63 7.77
CA GLY A 333 2.53 12.90 8.74
C GLY A 333 3.02 13.58 10.03
N GLY A 334 2.14 13.59 11.02
CA GLY A 334 2.42 14.11 12.34
C GLY A 334 1.24 13.92 13.30
N LEU A 335 1.53 13.91 14.60
CA LEU A 335 0.52 13.70 15.65
C LEU A 335 -0.23 14.98 16.07
N GLY A 336 0.18 16.15 15.55
CA GLY A 336 -0.32 17.46 15.98
C GLY A 336 0.11 17.80 17.42
N LYS A 337 -0.31 18.98 17.92
CA LYS A 337 0.06 19.48 19.26
C LYS A 337 -0.77 18.90 20.42
N TYR A 338 -1.82 18.13 20.15
CA TYR A 338 -2.77 17.63 21.16
C TYR A 338 -2.62 16.12 21.37
N LEU A 339 -1.53 15.73 22.04
CA LEU A 339 -1.16 14.34 22.32
C LEU A 339 -1.62 13.82 23.69
N SER A 340 -2.23 14.65 24.54
CA SER A 340 -2.53 14.24 25.93
C SER A 340 -3.87 13.53 26.14
N VAL A 341 -4.80 13.51 25.18
CA VAL A 341 -6.20 13.08 25.46
C VAL A 341 -6.57 11.72 24.86
N ILE A 342 -5.90 11.29 23.78
CA ILE A 342 -6.31 10.07 23.06
C ILE A 342 -5.73 8.79 23.70
N GLN A 343 -4.64 8.93 24.46
CA GLN A 343 -4.04 7.80 25.19
C GLN A 343 -4.93 7.32 26.36
N GLU A 344 -5.87 8.16 26.84
CA GLU A 344 -6.76 7.84 27.96
C GLU A 344 -8.16 7.36 27.55
N ARG A 345 -8.63 7.61 26.32
CA ARG A 345 -10.02 7.32 25.93
C ARG A 345 -10.25 6.09 25.06
N GLY A 346 -9.21 5.45 24.53
CA GLY A 346 -9.40 4.29 23.65
C GLY A 346 -10.17 4.61 22.36
N ASP A 347 -10.31 5.90 22.02
CA ASP A 347 -11.01 6.37 20.83
C ASP A 347 -10.15 6.10 19.59
N ASN A 348 -10.27 4.88 19.10
CA ASN A 348 -9.70 4.28 17.90
C ASN A 348 -10.32 4.82 16.59
N LEU A 349 -10.67 6.10 16.53
CA LEU A 349 -11.51 6.65 15.45
C LEU A 349 -10.82 6.72 14.07
N THR A 350 -9.59 6.22 13.90
CA THR A 350 -8.89 6.30 12.60
C THR A 350 -7.87 5.19 12.33
N ILE A 351 -7.90 4.10 13.10
CA ILE A 351 -6.99 2.95 12.90
C ILE A 351 -7.78 1.69 12.57
#